data_AF-A0A813W070-F1
#
_entry.id   AF-A0A813W070-F1
#
_cell.length_a   1.000
_cell.length_b   1.000
_cell.length_c   1.000
_cell.angle_alpha   90.00
_cell.angle_beta   90.00
_cell.angle_gamma   90.00
#
_symmetry.space_group_name_H-M   'P 1'
#
loop_
_entity.id
_entity.type
_entity.pdbx_description
1 polymer ?
#
loop_
_entity_poly.entity_id
_entity_poly.type
_entity_poly.pdbx_seq_one_letter_code
_entity_poly.pdbx_strand_id
1 'polypeptide(L)'
;MDLSLFKLLRSFILVLFIAVVEYRRGSFTLSGAITGSVLCFFIAYSNIVFLFVMITFVLSGSFATRYGFDFKQTKINENDHNVRGRKSKRAARDYSQVLCNGALACCYALCYCSQTNYSGLSLPIDNKHPSTIYSIGFLFTIVCCCGDTLASELGSVFARGNPRLLTNPFRIVPIGTNGGISLAGCLFSLFGGLIIGISYIIGNMIFCRSDQLINTSMITIQLLLYCTLFGLVGSLIDSLLGAILQFSGYDRERNVTVQKPGPSVEHISGRNILSNNQVNLFSSFLTSILAIWIIPNILLQTRLKKKPPIQIRNGINHNKQKLLKYNVLSMRLVRIQNDIPLTSLTKNDLTISTIHLAETVHERLKEAGNIN
;
A
#
# COMPACT_ATOMS: atom_id res chain seq x y z
N MET A 1 -1.66 -25.40 -19.44
CA MET A 1 -2.72 -24.78 -18.62
C MET A 1 -2.69 -23.30 -18.91
N ASP A 2 -3.80 -22.71 -19.34
CA ASP A 2 -3.84 -21.28 -19.63
C ASP A 2 -3.36 -20.48 -18.43
N LEU A 3 -2.48 -19.50 -18.66
CA LEU A 3 -1.88 -18.69 -17.60
C LEU A 3 -2.97 -18.00 -16.74
N SER A 4 -4.11 -17.69 -17.35
CA SER A 4 -5.33 -17.17 -16.71
C SER A 4 -5.99 -18.19 -15.77
N LEU A 5 -6.13 -19.45 -16.20
CA LEU A 5 -6.72 -20.53 -15.39
C LEU A 5 -5.82 -20.89 -14.20
N PHE A 6 -4.50 -20.95 -14.40
CA PHE A 6 -3.54 -21.15 -13.31
C PHE A 6 -3.66 -20.07 -12.24
N LYS A 7 -3.67 -18.81 -12.68
CA LYS A 7 -3.82 -17.65 -11.80
C LYS A 7 -5.11 -17.69 -11.00
N LEU A 8 -6.23 -18.04 -11.64
CA LEU A 8 -7.54 -18.14 -10.99
C LEU A 8 -7.55 -19.26 -9.94
N LEU A 9 -7.11 -20.46 -10.30
CA LEU A 9 -7.04 -21.61 -9.39
C LEU A 9 -6.10 -21.35 -8.21
N ARG A 10 -4.90 -20.82 -8.47
CA ARG A 10 -3.94 -20.46 -7.42
C ARG A 10 -4.53 -19.46 -6.43
N SER A 11 -5.20 -18.43 -6.92
CA SER A 11 -5.82 -17.39 -6.08
C SER A 11 -6.94 -17.98 -5.23
N PHE A 12 -7.82 -18.79 -5.83
CA PHE A 12 -8.92 -19.45 -5.14
C PHE A 12 -8.42 -20.40 -4.04
N ILE A 13 -7.49 -21.30 -4.36
CA ILE A 13 -6.99 -22.32 -3.42
C ILE A 13 -6.28 -21.67 -2.22
N LEU A 14 -5.39 -20.70 -2.47
CA LEU A 14 -4.65 -20.02 -1.39
C LEU A 14 -5.61 -19.27 -0.46
N VAL A 15 -6.56 -18.53 -1.04
CA VAL A 15 -7.50 -17.73 -0.26
C VAL A 15 -8.46 -18.61 0.54
N LEU A 16 -8.96 -19.70 -0.05
CA LEU A 16 -9.78 -20.66 0.66
C LEU A 16 -9.02 -21.29 1.83
N PHE A 17 -7.75 -21.68 1.61
CA PHE A 17 -6.90 -22.21 2.67
C PHE A 17 -6.73 -21.22 3.83
N ILE A 18 -6.40 -19.96 3.53
CA ILE A 18 -6.22 -18.92 4.55
C ILE A 18 -7.53 -18.66 5.30
N ALA A 19 -8.65 -18.59 4.59
CA ALA A 19 -9.96 -18.36 5.20
C ALA A 19 -10.35 -19.48 6.17
N VAL A 20 -10.13 -20.75 5.79
CA VAL A 20 -10.38 -21.91 6.65
C VAL A 20 -9.49 -21.87 7.88
N VAL A 21 -8.18 -21.58 7.71
CA VAL A 21 -7.23 -21.51 8.82
C VAL A 21 -7.62 -20.41 9.80
N GLU A 22 -7.89 -19.20 9.32
CA GLU A 22 -8.20 -18.05 10.20
C GLU A 22 -9.59 -18.14 10.83
N TYR A 23 -10.57 -18.77 10.16
CA TYR A 23 -11.86 -19.10 10.77
C TYR A 23 -11.70 -20.14 11.88
N ARG A 24 -10.94 -21.22 11.65
CA ARG A 24 -10.69 -22.26 12.67
C ARG A 24 -9.89 -21.72 13.87
N ARG A 25 -9.02 -20.74 13.66
CA ARG A 25 -8.32 -20.02 14.74
C ARG A 25 -9.21 -19.08 15.55
N GLY A 26 -10.46 -18.87 15.13
CA GLY A 26 -11.39 -17.94 15.76
C GLY A 26 -10.99 -16.47 15.56
N SER A 27 -10.17 -16.17 14.55
CA SER A 27 -9.73 -14.80 14.25
C SER A 27 -10.83 -14.00 13.54
N PHE A 28 -11.71 -14.68 12.78
CA PHE A 28 -12.84 -14.09 12.08
C PHE A 28 -14.14 -14.82 12.40
N THR A 29 -15.26 -14.10 12.35
CA THR A 29 -16.59 -14.71 12.29
C THR A 29 -16.79 -15.38 10.93
N LEU A 30 -17.86 -16.17 10.75
CA LEU A 30 -18.17 -16.74 9.44
C LEU A 30 -18.36 -15.64 8.38
N SER A 31 -19.06 -14.55 8.72
CA SER A 31 -19.25 -13.41 7.81
C SER A 31 -17.94 -12.68 7.51
N GLY A 32 -17.06 -12.53 8.50
CA GLY A 32 -15.72 -11.99 8.32
C GLY A 32 -14.85 -12.85 7.41
N ALA A 33 -14.88 -14.18 7.59
CA ALA A 33 -14.12 -15.13 6.77
C ALA A 33 -14.60 -15.16 5.31
N ILE A 34 -15.91 -15.16 5.06
CA ILE A 34 -16.48 -15.10 3.71
C ILE A 34 -16.09 -13.78 3.04
N THR A 35 -16.29 -12.65 3.72
CA THR A 35 -15.96 -11.32 3.20
C THR A 35 -14.47 -11.19 2.90
N GLY A 36 -13.63 -11.66 3.82
CA GLY A 36 -12.17 -11.68 3.65
C GLY A 36 -11.75 -12.56 2.49
N SER A 37 -12.43 -13.69 2.27
CA SER A 37 -12.17 -14.55 1.11
C SER A 37 -12.47 -13.83 -0.20
N VAL A 38 -13.59 -13.11 -0.30
CA VAL A 38 -13.93 -12.36 -1.51
C VAL A 38 -12.89 -11.27 -1.79
N LEU A 39 -12.53 -10.46 -0.78
CA LEU A 39 -11.53 -9.39 -0.95
C LEU A 39 -10.16 -9.96 -1.31
N CYS A 40 -9.69 -10.96 -0.56
CA CYS A 40 -8.40 -11.58 -0.79
C CYS A 40 -8.33 -12.32 -2.13
N PHE A 41 -9.45 -12.85 -2.65
CA PHE A 41 -9.49 -13.43 -4.00
C PHE A 41 -9.14 -12.39 -5.06
N PHE A 42 -9.79 -11.23 -5.05
CA PHE A 42 -9.49 -10.17 -6.01
C PHE A 42 -8.07 -9.61 -5.84
N ILE A 43 -7.60 -9.49 -4.59
CA ILE A 43 -6.23 -9.07 -4.29
C ILE A 43 -5.22 -10.09 -4.84
N ALA A 44 -5.41 -11.38 -4.56
CA ALA A 44 -4.54 -12.48 -5.02
C ALA A 44 -4.55 -12.66 -6.55
N TYR A 45 -5.72 -12.44 -7.14
CA TYR A 45 -5.89 -12.42 -8.58
C TYR A 45 -5.20 -11.20 -9.18
N SER A 46 -5.24 -10.03 -8.56
CA SER A 46 -4.53 -8.86 -9.07
C SER A 46 -3.02 -9.06 -9.05
N ASN A 47 -2.45 -9.33 -7.87
CA ASN A 47 -1.02 -9.43 -7.67
C ASN A 47 -0.74 -10.32 -6.44
N ILE A 48 0.08 -11.36 -6.61
CA ILE A 48 0.39 -12.29 -5.52
C ILE A 48 1.20 -11.62 -4.38
N VAL A 49 1.99 -10.60 -4.69
CA VAL A 49 2.70 -9.80 -3.67
C VAL A 49 1.71 -9.08 -2.76
N PHE A 50 0.59 -8.60 -3.31
CA PHE A 50 -0.46 -7.96 -2.51
C PHE A 50 -1.11 -8.96 -1.56
N LEU A 51 -1.37 -10.19 -2.01
CA LEU A 51 -1.86 -11.25 -1.12
C LEU A 51 -0.83 -11.57 -0.02
N PHE A 52 0.46 -11.65 -0.36
CA PHE A 52 1.52 -11.90 0.62
C PHE A 52 1.57 -10.83 1.72
N VAL A 53 1.43 -9.56 1.33
CA VAL A 53 1.29 -8.43 2.26
C VAL A 53 0.02 -8.54 3.12
N MET A 54 -1.13 -8.88 2.52
CA MET A 54 -2.37 -9.08 3.28
C MET A 54 -2.26 -10.20 4.30
N ILE A 55 -1.62 -11.32 3.95
CA ILE A 55 -1.37 -12.43 4.88
C ILE A 55 -0.54 -11.93 6.06
N THR A 56 0.51 -11.13 5.79
CA THR A 56 1.34 -10.56 6.84
C THR A 56 0.51 -9.67 7.77
N PHE A 57 -0.32 -8.77 7.21
CA PHE A 57 -1.21 -7.93 8.00
C PHE A 57 -2.17 -8.74 8.87
N VAL A 58 -2.85 -9.74 8.30
CA VAL A 58 -3.80 -10.59 9.04
C VAL A 58 -3.09 -11.34 10.16
N LEU A 59 -1.91 -11.93 9.91
CA LEU A 59 -1.16 -12.67 10.91
C LEU A 59 -0.65 -11.76 12.04
N SER A 60 -0.03 -10.62 11.69
CA SER A 60 0.47 -9.64 12.67
C SER A 60 -0.66 -9.06 13.50
N GLY A 61 -1.77 -8.66 12.88
CA GLY A 61 -2.95 -8.17 13.59
C GLY A 61 -3.58 -9.25 14.47
N SER A 62 -3.75 -10.49 13.96
CA SER A 62 -4.28 -11.61 14.74
C SER A 62 -3.39 -11.96 15.94
N PHE A 63 -2.07 -11.82 15.82
CA PHE A 63 -1.15 -11.96 16.95
C PHE A 63 -1.34 -10.81 17.95
N ALA A 64 -1.34 -9.57 17.50
CA ALA A 64 -1.48 -8.37 18.34
C ALA A 64 -2.78 -8.39 19.15
N THR A 65 -3.92 -8.60 18.47
CA THR A 65 -5.24 -8.71 19.11
C THR A 65 -5.31 -9.89 20.10
N ARG A 66 -4.53 -10.96 19.91
CA ARG A 66 -4.51 -12.08 20.86
C ARG A 66 -3.75 -11.69 22.12
N TYR A 67 -2.62 -11.02 21.94
CA TYR A 67 -1.74 -10.64 23.03
C TYR A 67 -2.37 -9.55 23.91
N GLY A 68 -3.03 -8.56 23.30
CA GLY A 68 -3.67 -7.45 24.02
C GLY A 68 -5.03 -7.77 24.63
N PHE A 69 -5.62 -8.93 24.33
CA PHE A 69 -7.01 -9.24 24.67
C PHE A 69 -7.32 -9.18 26.16
N ASP A 70 -6.53 -9.89 26.98
CA ASP A 70 -6.78 -10.00 28.42
C ASP A 70 -6.60 -8.63 29.10
N PHE A 71 -5.61 -7.84 28.65
CA PHE A 71 -5.38 -6.50 29.16
C PHE A 71 -6.51 -5.54 28.79
N LYS A 72 -6.96 -5.53 27.52
CA LYS A 72 -8.05 -4.66 27.08
C LYS A 72 -9.32 -4.89 27.88
N GLN A 73 -9.68 -6.13 28.21
CA GLN A 73 -10.86 -6.41 29.05
C GLN A 73 -10.81 -5.76 30.43
N THR A 74 -9.61 -5.55 31.00
CA THR A 74 -9.47 -4.94 32.33
C THR A 74 -9.57 -3.42 32.32
N LYS A 75 -9.44 -2.78 31.15
CA LYS A 75 -9.34 -1.31 31.03
C LYS A 75 -10.36 -0.70 30.07
N ILE A 76 -10.87 -1.47 29.13
CA ILE A 76 -11.75 -1.02 28.04
C ILE A 76 -12.94 -1.96 27.98
N ASN A 77 -14.14 -1.40 28.08
CA ASN A 77 -15.36 -2.16 27.89
C ASN A 77 -15.92 -1.88 26.49
N GLU A 78 -15.38 -2.57 25.49
CA GLU A 78 -15.84 -2.46 24.10
C GLU A 78 -17.17 -3.20 23.86
N ASN A 79 -17.56 -4.10 24.77
CA ASN A 79 -18.72 -4.97 24.61
C ASN A 79 -19.83 -4.62 25.61
N ASP A 80 -20.88 -3.97 25.12
CA ASP A 80 -22.21 -3.85 25.76
C ASP A 80 -22.91 -5.20 26.00
N HIS A 81 -22.28 -6.32 25.63
CA HIS A 81 -22.82 -7.64 25.88
C HIS A 81 -22.64 -7.99 27.36
N ASN A 82 -23.63 -7.57 28.15
CA ASN A 82 -24.06 -8.22 29.39
C ASN A 82 -23.99 -9.74 29.24
N VAL A 83 -22.86 -10.33 29.58
CA VAL A 83 -22.79 -11.75 29.90
C VAL A 83 -22.15 -11.86 31.26
N ARG A 84 -22.96 -11.57 32.29
CA ARG A 84 -22.72 -12.02 33.65
C ARG A 84 -22.33 -13.50 33.60
N GLY A 85 -21.07 -13.82 33.90
CA GLY A 85 -20.62 -15.18 34.19
C GLY A 85 -20.04 -16.04 33.06
N ARG A 86 -19.90 -15.56 31.81
CA ARG A 86 -19.06 -16.26 30.81
C ARG A 86 -17.83 -15.42 30.50
N LYS A 87 -16.64 -16.02 30.56
CA LYS A 87 -15.39 -15.45 30.02
C LYS A 87 -15.72 -14.82 28.67
N SER A 88 -15.49 -13.51 28.55
CA SER A 88 -15.72 -12.77 27.31
C SER A 88 -14.99 -13.54 26.19
N LYS A 89 -15.76 -14.02 25.20
CA LYS A 89 -15.16 -14.69 24.04
C LYS A 89 -14.36 -13.63 23.28
N ARG A 90 -13.17 -14.01 22.82
CA ARG A 90 -12.38 -13.19 21.92
C ARG A 90 -13.25 -12.70 20.77
N ALA A 91 -13.38 -11.38 20.64
CA ALA A 91 -14.16 -10.77 19.58
C ALA A 91 -13.49 -11.11 18.24
N ALA A 92 -14.09 -12.04 17.51
CA ALA A 92 -13.64 -12.41 16.18
C ALA A 92 -14.06 -11.29 15.21
N ARG A 93 -13.19 -10.98 14.24
CA ARG A 93 -13.45 -9.86 13.31
C ARG A 93 -14.61 -10.20 12.38
N ASP A 94 -15.58 -9.30 12.32
CA ASP A 94 -16.77 -9.45 11.49
C ASP A 94 -16.60 -8.86 10.09
N TYR A 95 -17.65 -8.95 9.27
CA TYR A 95 -17.65 -8.42 7.92
C TYR A 95 -17.40 -6.90 7.88
N SER A 96 -17.88 -6.14 8.87
CA SER A 96 -17.74 -4.68 8.91
C SER A 96 -16.27 -4.30 9.11
N GLN A 97 -15.60 -4.94 10.06
CA GLN A 97 -14.16 -4.75 10.29
C GLN A 97 -13.33 -5.16 9.08
N VAL A 98 -13.68 -6.29 8.46
CA VAL A 98 -12.96 -6.79 7.27
C VAL A 98 -13.12 -5.86 6.08
N LEU A 99 -14.33 -5.33 5.83
CA LEU A 99 -14.58 -4.37 4.75
C LEU A 99 -13.82 -3.07 4.99
N CYS A 100 -13.92 -2.49 6.19
CA CYS A 100 -13.30 -1.18 6.44
C CYS A 100 -11.77 -1.22 6.34
N ASN A 101 -11.14 -2.34 6.74
CA ASN A 101 -9.69 -2.48 6.67
C ASN A 101 -9.18 -3.02 5.33
N GLY A 102 -10.03 -3.64 4.50
CA GLY A 102 -9.61 -4.37 3.30
C GLY A 102 -10.22 -3.91 1.97
N ALA A 103 -11.38 -3.25 1.99
CA ALA A 103 -12.10 -2.89 0.76
C ALA A 103 -11.32 -1.88 -0.09
N LEU A 104 -10.75 -0.84 0.54
CA LEU A 104 -9.96 0.15 -0.18
C LEU A 104 -8.71 -0.47 -0.84
N ALA A 105 -8.02 -1.36 -0.12
CA ALA A 105 -6.89 -2.11 -0.68
C ALA A 105 -7.34 -2.98 -1.86
N CYS A 106 -8.51 -3.64 -1.76
CA CYS A 106 -9.09 -4.39 -2.87
C CYS A 106 -9.41 -3.50 -4.08
N CYS A 107 -9.95 -2.29 -3.88
CA CYS A 107 -10.18 -1.33 -4.96
C CYS A 107 -8.87 -0.96 -5.68
N TYR A 108 -7.81 -0.65 -4.93
CA TYR A 108 -6.48 -0.41 -5.52
C TYR A 108 -5.95 -1.64 -6.26
N ALA A 109 -6.14 -2.85 -5.72
CA ALA A 109 -5.75 -4.08 -6.40
C ALA A 109 -6.53 -4.27 -7.72
N LEU A 110 -7.83 -4.02 -7.76
CA LEU A 110 -8.62 -4.10 -9.00
C LEU A 110 -8.15 -3.07 -10.04
N CYS A 111 -7.85 -1.84 -9.62
CA CYS A 111 -7.32 -0.80 -10.50
C CYS A 111 -5.93 -1.19 -11.06
N TYR A 112 -5.06 -1.76 -10.22
CA TYR A 112 -3.77 -2.34 -10.65
C TYR A 112 -3.98 -3.46 -11.68
N CYS A 113 -4.94 -4.35 -11.44
CA CYS A 113 -5.24 -5.48 -12.32
C CYS A 113 -5.70 -4.98 -13.70
N SER A 114 -6.57 -3.96 -13.73
CA SER A 114 -7.02 -3.33 -14.98
C SER A 114 -5.86 -2.68 -15.74
N GLN A 115 -5.00 -1.89 -15.09
CA GLN A 115 -3.87 -1.25 -15.76
C GLN A 115 -2.78 -2.20 -16.25
N THR A 116 -2.72 -3.41 -15.69
CA THR A 116 -1.80 -4.46 -16.13
C THR A 116 -2.45 -5.44 -17.11
N ASN A 117 -3.60 -5.07 -17.69
CA ASN A 117 -4.37 -5.89 -18.63
C ASN A 117 -4.63 -7.31 -18.10
N TYR A 118 -4.91 -7.43 -16.80
CA TYR A 118 -5.18 -8.69 -16.11
C TYR A 118 -4.03 -9.72 -16.21
N SER A 119 -2.82 -9.29 -16.59
CA SER A 119 -1.65 -10.17 -16.79
C SER A 119 -1.27 -10.99 -15.55
N GLY A 120 -1.62 -10.50 -14.36
CA GLY A 120 -1.19 -11.10 -13.09
C GLY A 120 0.32 -10.96 -12.84
N LEU A 121 0.98 -10.06 -13.58
CA LEU A 121 2.38 -9.76 -13.41
C LEU A 121 2.57 -8.92 -12.14
N SER A 122 3.46 -9.40 -11.27
CA SER A 122 3.93 -8.64 -10.13
C SER A 122 4.98 -7.64 -10.61
N LEU A 123 4.65 -6.36 -10.58
CA LEU A 123 5.55 -5.25 -10.90
C LEU A 123 5.93 -4.53 -9.60
N PRO A 124 7.22 -4.24 -9.39
CA PRO A 124 7.64 -3.45 -8.24
C PRO A 124 7.17 -2.00 -8.39
N ILE A 125 7.05 -1.30 -7.27
CA ILE A 125 6.86 0.16 -7.26
C ILE A 125 8.06 0.81 -7.96
N ASP A 126 7.79 1.47 -9.09
CA ASP A 126 8.81 2.11 -9.91
C ASP A 126 8.28 3.35 -10.65
N ASN A 127 9.15 4.00 -11.41
CA ASN A 127 8.80 5.21 -12.18
C ASN A 127 8.38 4.92 -13.63
N LYS A 128 8.22 3.65 -14.02
CA LYS A 128 8.00 3.26 -15.41
C LYS A 128 6.54 2.89 -15.65
N HIS A 129 5.91 2.26 -14.65
CA HIS A 129 4.59 1.70 -14.81
C HIS A 129 3.52 2.61 -14.19
N PRO A 130 2.42 2.92 -14.92
CA PRO A 130 1.32 3.69 -14.35
C PRO A 130 0.65 2.96 -13.17
N SER A 131 0.74 1.62 -13.14
CA SER A 131 0.22 0.76 -12.08
C SER A 131 0.88 1.01 -10.72
N THR A 132 2.04 1.68 -10.68
CA THR A 132 2.74 2.06 -9.46
C THR A 132 1.85 2.86 -8.50
N ILE A 133 1.01 3.77 -9.01
CA ILE A 133 0.13 4.58 -8.14
C ILE A 133 -0.81 3.69 -7.34
N TYR A 134 -1.36 2.64 -7.96
CA TYR A 134 -2.24 1.69 -7.30
C TYR A 134 -1.49 0.75 -6.35
N SER A 135 -0.25 0.36 -6.68
CA SER A 135 0.62 -0.36 -5.75
C SER A 135 0.92 0.45 -4.48
N ILE A 136 1.18 1.75 -4.63
CA ILE A 136 1.38 2.67 -3.51
C ILE A 136 0.08 2.80 -2.71
N GLY A 137 -1.05 3.04 -3.37
CA GLY A 137 -2.36 3.12 -2.70
C GLY A 137 -2.67 1.87 -1.87
N PHE A 138 -2.50 0.69 -2.49
CA PHE A 138 -2.65 -0.61 -1.81
C PHE A 138 -1.72 -0.71 -0.59
N LEU A 139 -0.42 -0.52 -0.80
CA LEU A 139 0.60 -0.74 0.24
C LEU A 139 0.37 0.18 1.43
N PHE A 140 0.12 1.46 1.18
CA PHE A 140 -0.02 2.47 2.23
C PHE A 140 -1.38 2.42 2.95
N THR A 141 -2.41 1.85 2.30
CA THR A 141 -3.65 1.44 3.01
C THR A 141 -3.31 0.40 4.08
N ILE A 142 -2.58 -0.65 3.71
CA ILE A 142 -2.26 -1.75 4.64
C ILE A 142 -1.23 -1.33 5.70
N VAL A 143 -0.26 -0.50 5.35
CA VAL A 143 0.69 0.12 6.31
C VAL A 143 -0.07 0.90 7.39
N CYS A 144 -1.05 1.72 7.00
CA CYS A 144 -1.89 2.46 7.93
C CYS A 144 -2.65 1.51 8.87
N CYS A 145 -3.40 0.57 8.31
CA CYS A 145 -4.19 -0.39 9.09
C CYS A 145 -3.34 -1.21 10.06
N CYS A 146 -2.16 -1.66 9.62
CA CYS A 146 -1.24 -2.45 10.45
C CYS A 146 -0.63 -1.59 11.58
N GLY A 147 -0.16 -0.38 11.25
CA GLY A 147 0.43 0.54 12.21
C GLY A 147 -0.56 0.95 13.32
N ASP A 148 -1.81 1.21 12.95
CA ASP A 148 -2.88 1.51 13.92
C ASP A 148 -3.23 0.28 14.78
N THR A 149 -3.43 -0.89 14.15
CA THR A 149 -3.77 -2.13 14.88
C THR A 149 -2.69 -2.49 15.91
N LEU A 150 -1.41 -2.42 15.54
CA LEU A 150 -0.32 -2.73 16.48
C LEU A 150 -0.22 -1.71 17.60
N ALA A 151 -0.47 -0.43 17.34
CA ALA A 151 -0.46 0.60 18.37
C ALA A 151 -1.62 0.47 19.37
N SER A 152 -2.84 0.23 18.88
CA SER A 152 -4.01 0.09 19.74
C SER A 152 -4.01 -1.23 20.52
N GLU A 153 -3.51 -2.32 19.95
CA GLU A 153 -3.48 -3.64 20.58
C GLU A 153 -2.24 -3.87 21.47
N LEU A 154 -1.03 -3.57 20.99
CA LEU A 154 0.20 -3.79 21.75
C LEU A 154 0.64 -2.52 22.48
N GLY A 155 0.53 -1.36 21.83
CA GLY A 155 0.93 -0.09 22.44
C GLY A 155 0.17 0.23 23.73
N SER A 156 -1.10 -0.18 23.84
CA SER A 156 -1.88 -0.04 25.07
C SER A 156 -1.37 -0.94 26.21
N VAL A 157 -0.90 -2.15 25.89
CA VAL A 157 -0.36 -3.12 26.86
C VAL A 157 1.02 -2.72 27.36
N PHE A 158 1.89 -2.24 26.47
CA PHE A 158 3.28 -1.90 26.78
C PHE A 158 3.47 -0.44 27.22
N ALA A 159 2.41 0.37 27.24
CA ALA A 159 2.48 1.75 27.70
C ALA A 159 2.85 1.82 29.19
N ARG A 160 3.91 2.56 29.51
CA ARG A 160 4.27 2.91 30.89
C ARG A 160 3.45 4.13 31.33
N GLY A 161 2.16 3.92 31.59
CA GLY A 161 1.25 4.96 32.07
C GLY A 161 0.14 5.31 31.08
N ASN A 162 -0.64 6.32 31.45
CA ASN A 162 -1.81 6.75 30.69
C ASN A 162 -1.43 7.54 29.43
N PRO A 163 -2.13 7.34 28.31
CA PRO A 163 -1.91 8.08 27.08
C PRO A 163 -2.24 9.58 27.23
N ARG A 164 -1.75 10.38 26.29
CA ARG A 164 -2.09 11.80 26.16
C ARG A 164 -3.04 12.00 24.98
N LEU A 165 -4.01 12.89 25.12
CA LEU A 165 -4.95 13.15 24.03
C LEU A 165 -4.26 13.91 22.89
N LEU A 166 -4.37 13.42 21.65
CA LEU A 166 -3.69 14.04 20.50
C LEU A 166 -4.12 15.49 20.26
N THR A 167 -5.42 15.79 20.42
CA THR A 167 -5.97 17.15 20.26
C THR A 167 -5.64 18.08 21.44
N ASN A 168 -5.24 17.54 22.59
CA ASN A 168 -4.77 18.30 23.74
C ASN A 168 -3.61 17.56 24.43
N PRO A 169 -2.36 17.75 23.96
CA PRO A 169 -1.20 16.94 24.38
C PRO A 169 -0.83 17.05 25.87
N PHE A 170 -1.35 18.04 26.58
CA PHE A 170 -1.14 18.19 28.03
C PHE A 170 -2.17 17.42 28.87
N ARG A 171 -3.25 16.95 28.24
CA ARG A 171 -4.31 16.18 28.90
C ARG A 171 -3.97 14.70 28.89
N ILE A 172 -3.74 14.14 30.08
CA ILE A 172 -3.62 12.70 30.30
C ILE A 172 -5.03 12.10 30.32
N VAL A 173 -5.24 11.01 29.58
CA VAL A 173 -6.55 10.36 29.44
C VAL A 173 -6.44 8.87 29.76
N PRO A 174 -7.51 8.22 30.24
CA PRO A 174 -7.51 6.78 30.49
C PRO A 174 -7.18 5.94 29.25
N ILE A 175 -6.61 4.76 29.47
CA ILE A 175 -6.34 3.78 28.40
C ILE A 175 -7.65 3.39 27.70
N GLY A 176 -7.63 3.36 26.36
CA GLY A 176 -8.82 3.09 25.54
C GLY A 176 -9.56 4.35 25.09
N THR A 177 -9.12 5.55 25.48
CA THR A 177 -9.67 6.81 24.96
C THR A 177 -9.31 6.95 23.47
N ASN A 178 -10.30 7.19 22.62
CA ASN A 178 -10.09 7.45 21.19
C ASN A 178 -9.25 8.73 21.03
N GLY A 179 -8.19 8.60 20.24
CA GLY A 179 -7.18 9.64 20.05
C GLY A 179 -6.18 9.81 21.19
N GLY A 180 -6.14 8.88 22.15
CA GLY A 180 -5.05 8.78 23.12
C GLY A 180 -3.79 8.20 22.49
N ILE A 181 -2.70 8.97 22.49
CA ILE A 181 -1.39 8.55 22.00
C ILE A 181 -0.41 8.26 23.14
N SER A 182 0.41 7.23 22.97
CA SER A 182 1.48 6.86 23.91
C SER A 182 2.77 6.60 23.13
N LEU A 183 3.93 6.73 23.79
CA LEU A 183 5.22 6.45 23.16
C LEU A 183 5.30 5.00 22.66
N ALA A 184 4.79 4.05 23.46
CA ALA A 184 4.71 2.65 23.06
C ALA A 184 3.84 2.47 21.80
N GLY A 185 2.67 3.12 21.75
CA GLY A 185 1.81 3.14 20.58
C GLY A 185 2.53 3.65 19.33
N CYS A 186 3.21 4.80 19.43
CA CYS A 186 3.98 5.36 18.31
C CYS A 186 5.06 4.41 17.79
N LEU A 187 5.80 3.75 18.70
CA LEU A 187 6.83 2.77 18.32
C LEU A 187 6.22 1.53 17.65
N PHE A 188 5.09 1.02 18.14
CA PHE A 188 4.39 -0.10 17.51
C PHE A 188 3.78 0.28 16.16
N SER A 189 3.36 1.53 15.95
CA SER A 189 2.94 2.02 14.64
C SER A 189 4.08 2.04 13.63
N LEU A 190 5.25 2.55 14.02
CA LEU A 190 6.46 2.50 13.18
C LEU A 190 6.80 1.04 12.85
N PHE A 191 6.77 0.16 13.85
CA PHE A 191 7.06 -1.26 13.68
C PHE A 191 6.06 -1.97 12.75
N GLY A 192 4.77 -1.63 12.83
CA GLY A 192 3.76 -2.15 11.93
C GLY A 192 4.00 -1.75 10.48
N GLY A 193 4.34 -0.49 10.24
CA GLY A 193 4.75 -0.01 8.93
C GLY A 193 6.00 -0.72 8.40
N LEU A 194 6.99 -0.93 9.26
CA LEU A 194 8.22 -1.67 8.93
C LEU A 194 7.93 -3.12 8.51
N ILE A 195 7.11 -3.86 9.29
CA ILE A 195 6.73 -5.25 8.97
C ILE A 195 6.09 -5.34 7.58
N ILE A 196 5.15 -4.44 7.27
CA ILE A 196 4.47 -4.42 5.98
C ILE A 196 5.42 -4.05 4.85
N GLY A 197 6.32 -3.08 5.07
CA GLY A 197 7.36 -2.71 4.12
C GLY A 197 8.29 -3.88 3.80
N ILE A 198 8.81 -4.57 4.82
CA ILE A 198 9.66 -5.77 4.65
C ILE A 198 8.89 -6.86 3.90
N SER A 199 7.65 -7.12 4.27
CA SER A 199 6.81 -8.11 3.60
C SER A 199 6.63 -7.82 2.11
N TYR A 200 6.39 -6.56 1.74
CA TYR A 200 6.30 -6.16 0.34
C TYR A 200 7.62 -6.40 -0.41
N ILE A 201 8.76 -6.06 0.20
CA ILE A 201 10.09 -6.26 -0.41
C ILE A 201 10.37 -7.75 -0.62
N ILE A 202 10.16 -8.58 0.42
CA ILE A 202 10.33 -10.03 0.34
C ILE A 202 9.39 -10.62 -0.72
N GLY A 203 8.13 -10.20 -0.74
CA GLY A 203 7.17 -10.64 -1.75
C GLY A 203 7.64 -10.31 -3.17
N ASN A 204 8.18 -9.12 -3.41
CA ASN A 204 8.78 -8.77 -4.70
C ASN A 204 9.99 -9.66 -5.04
N MET A 205 10.86 -9.96 -4.07
CA MET A 205 12.01 -10.84 -4.30
C MET A 205 11.60 -12.28 -4.65
N ILE A 206 10.50 -12.79 -4.08
CA ILE A 206 10.02 -14.15 -4.31
C ILE A 206 9.22 -14.24 -5.62
N PHE A 207 8.36 -13.25 -5.91
CA PHE A 207 7.33 -13.37 -6.93
C PHE A 207 7.50 -12.46 -8.16
N CYS A 208 8.36 -11.44 -8.12
CA CYS A 208 8.65 -10.61 -9.29
C CYS A 208 9.76 -11.25 -10.13
N ARG A 209 9.69 -11.06 -11.46
CA ARG A 209 10.74 -11.53 -12.35
C ARG A 209 12.03 -10.74 -12.16
N SER A 210 13.17 -11.42 -12.24
CA SER A 210 14.48 -10.84 -11.95
C SER A 210 14.83 -9.65 -12.83
N ASP A 211 14.44 -9.65 -14.11
CA ASP A 211 14.61 -8.54 -15.06
C ASP A 211 13.93 -7.23 -14.62
N GLN A 212 12.82 -7.33 -13.90
CA GLN A 212 12.09 -6.18 -13.36
C GLN A 212 12.74 -5.58 -12.11
N LEU A 213 13.60 -6.34 -11.40
CA LEU A 213 14.23 -5.94 -10.14
C LEU A 213 15.58 -5.22 -10.33
N ILE A 214 16.17 -5.21 -11.53
CA ILE A 214 17.59 -4.84 -11.80
C ILE A 214 17.96 -3.36 -11.49
N ASN A 215 17.03 -2.51 -11.04
CA ASN A 215 17.35 -1.11 -10.69
C ASN A 215 16.62 -0.56 -9.45
N THR A 216 16.15 -1.43 -8.53
CA THR A 216 15.25 -1.02 -7.45
C THR A 216 15.91 -0.79 -6.08
N SER A 217 17.19 -1.12 -5.87
CA SER A 217 17.79 -1.15 -4.51
C SER A 217 17.65 0.14 -3.68
N MET A 218 17.88 1.32 -4.28
CA MET A 218 17.70 2.61 -3.58
C MET A 218 16.22 2.95 -3.35
N ILE A 219 15.35 2.58 -4.30
CA ILE A 219 13.90 2.75 -4.19
C ILE A 219 13.36 1.86 -3.06
N THR A 220 13.91 0.66 -2.91
CA THR A 220 13.57 -0.31 -1.87
C THR A 220 13.83 0.24 -0.46
N ILE A 221 14.99 0.86 -0.22
CA ILE A 221 15.32 1.43 1.10
C ILE A 221 14.43 2.64 1.40
N GLN A 222 14.22 3.53 0.42
CA GLN A 222 13.33 4.68 0.57
C GLN A 222 11.90 4.24 0.86
N LEU A 223 11.40 3.24 0.13
CA LEU A 223 10.07 2.69 0.34
C LEU A 223 9.92 2.11 1.75
N LEU A 224 10.93 1.40 2.25
CA LEU A 224 10.92 0.87 3.62
C LEU A 224 10.83 1.97 4.67
N LEU A 225 11.58 3.06 4.49
CA LEU A 225 11.51 4.24 5.35
C LEU A 225 10.12 4.86 5.29
N TYR A 226 9.54 5.03 4.10
CA TYR A 226 8.19 5.55 3.95
C TYR A 226 7.15 4.65 4.62
N CYS A 227 7.19 3.34 4.40
CA CYS A 227 6.28 2.40 5.07
C CYS A 227 6.37 2.54 6.59
N THR A 228 7.58 2.63 7.14
CA THR A 228 7.81 2.81 8.58
C THR A 228 7.17 4.12 9.07
N LEU A 229 7.48 5.25 8.42
CA LEU A 229 6.94 6.56 8.80
C LEU A 229 5.42 6.63 8.64
N PHE A 230 4.88 6.10 7.55
CA PHE A 230 3.44 6.12 7.29
C PHE A 230 2.65 5.17 8.19
N GLY A 231 3.28 4.15 8.77
CA GLY A 231 2.67 3.39 9.86
C GLY A 231 2.31 4.30 11.03
N LEU A 232 3.22 5.22 11.39
CA LEU A 232 2.98 6.26 12.40
C LEU A 232 2.02 7.34 11.91
N VAL A 233 2.23 7.90 10.71
CA VAL A 233 1.35 8.98 10.18
C VAL A 233 -0.10 8.49 10.10
N GLY A 234 -0.34 7.27 9.60
CA GLY A 234 -1.68 6.71 9.51
C GLY A 234 -2.36 6.54 10.86
N SER A 235 -1.64 6.00 11.85
CA SER A 235 -2.11 5.88 13.24
C SER A 235 -2.39 7.23 13.90
N LEU A 236 -1.60 8.27 13.59
CA LEU A 236 -1.86 9.63 14.06
C LEU A 236 -3.10 10.26 13.41
N ILE A 237 -3.33 10.01 12.11
CA ILE A 237 -4.56 10.43 11.41
C ILE A 237 -5.77 9.73 12.04
N ASP A 238 -5.67 8.42 12.31
CA ASP A 238 -6.71 7.66 12.98
C ASP A 238 -7.02 8.24 14.37
N SER A 239 -5.99 8.45 15.18
CA SER A 239 -6.10 9.08 16.50
C SER A 239 -6.71 10.48 16.45
N LEU A 240 -6.39 11.28 15.42
CA LEU A 240 -6.95 12.62 15.25
C LEU A 240 -8.45 12.55 14.94
N LEU A 241 -8.83 11.69 13.99
CA LEU A 241 -10.23 11.45 13.64
C LEU A 241 -10.98 10.87 14.84
N GLY A 242 -10.38 9.95 15.60
CA GLY A 242 -10.96 9.36 16.80
C GLY A 242 -11.21 10.39 17.90
N ALA A 243 -10.24 11.27 18.19
CA ALA A 243 -10.40 12.33 19.18
C ALA A 243 -11.55 13.31 18.86
N ILE A 244 -11.92 13.45 17.59
CA ILE A 244 -12.90 14.43 17.10
C ILE A 244 -14.27 13.77 16.86
N LEU A 245 -14.28 12.59 16.23
CA LEU A 245 -15.46 11.97 15.62
C LEU A 245 -15.92 10.68 16.30
N GLN A 246 -15.20 10.18 17.31
CA GLN A 246 -15.61 9.02 18.11
C GLN A 246 -15.81 9.41 19.56
N PHE A 247 -16.91 9.00 20.16
CA PHE A 247 -17.16 9.26 21.57
C PHE A 247 -16.25 8.41 22.44
N SER A 248 -15.61 9.02 23.44
CA SER A 248 -14.99 8.31 24.56
C SER A 248 -15.45 8.89 25.88
N GLY A 249 -15.81 8.01 26.81
CA GLY A 249 -16.16 8.37 28.18
C GLY A 249 -15.56 7.41 29.21
N TYR A 250 -15.53 7.83 30.46
CA TYR A 250 -15.04 7.05 31.59
C TYR A 250 -16.20 6.66 32.51
N ASP A 251 -16.43 5.37 32.69
CA ASP A 251 -17.43 4.85 33.63
C ASP A 251 -16.81 4.73 35.03
N ARG A 252 -17.22 5.60 35.95
CA ARG A 252 -16.66 5.66 37.32
C ARG A 252 -17.03 4.45 38.17
N GLU A 253 -18.15 3.78 37.89
CA GLU A 253 -18.56 2.60 38.65
C GLU A 253 -17.71 1.39 38.29
N ARG A 254 -17.37 1.26 37.01
CA ARG A 254 -16.62 0.12 36.47
C ARG A 254 -15.12 0.39 36.34
N ASN A 255 -14.68 1.63 36.50
CA ASN A 255 -13.30 2.10 36.33
C ASN A 255 -12.70 1.76 34.95
N VAL A 256 -13.52 1.82 33.89
CA VAL A 256 -13.15 1.48 32.51
C VAL A 256 -13.54 2.58 31.54
N THR A 257 -12.82 2.65 30.42
CA THR A 257 -13.19 3.50 29.29
C THR A 257 -14.28 2.84 28.46
N VAL A 258 -15.26 3.62 28.04
CA VAL A 258 -16.42 3.21 27.24
C VAL A 258 -16.55 4.07 25.99
N GLN A 259 -17.11 3.49 24.93
CA GLN A 259 -17.28 4.16 23.63
C GLN A 259 -18.71 4.67 23.38
N LYS A 260 -19.58 4.61 24.40
CA LYS A 260 -20.96 5.12 24.33
C LYS A 260 -21.32 5.92 25.58
N PRO A 261 -22.23 6.90 25.46
CA PRO A 261 -22.78 7.60 26.62
C PRO A 261 -23.57 6.65 27.52
N GLY A 262 -23.61 6.95 28.81
CA GLY A 262 -24.38 6.22 29.81
C GLY A 262 -24.55 7.02 31.11
N PRO A 263 -25.39 6.58 32.04
CA PRO A 263 -25.73 7.33 33.25
C PRO A 263 -24.52 7.61 34.16
N SER A 264 -23.58 6.68 34.26
CA SER A 264 -22.36 6.76 35.09
C SER A 264 -21.12 7.22 34.30
N VAL A 265 -21.29 7.64 33.04
CA VAL A 265 -20.21 7.88 32.09
C VAL A 265 -19.87 9.36 32.01
N GLU A 266 -18.65 9.71 32.40
CA GLU A 266 -18.10 11.05 32.23
C GLU A 266 -17.48 11.18 30.84
N HIS A 267 -17.85 12.21 30.09
CA HIS A 267 -17.30 12.45 28.75
C HIS A 267 -15.82 12.84 28.79
N ILE A 268 -15.00 12.21 27.94
CA ILE A 268 -13.59 12.55 27.78
C ILE A 268 -13.36 13.33 26.49
N SER A 269 -13.67 12.74 25.34
CA SER A 269 -13.33 13.28 24.01
C SER A 269 -14.31 12.86 22.92
N GLY A 270 -14.25 13.59 21.80
CA GLY A 270 -14.97 13.32 20.56
C GLY A 270 -16.50 13.35 20.66
N ARG A 271 -17.14 12.95 19.57
CA ARG A 271 -18.59 12.92 19.39
C ARG A 271 -18.99 11.55 18.86
N ASN A 272 -20.21 11.10 19.09
CA ASN A 272 -20.66 9.80 18.58
C ASN A 272 -21.12 9.91 17.11
N ILE A 273 -20.18 10.23 16.20
CA ILE A 273 -20.46 10.45 14.77
C ILE A 273 -20.04 9.24 13.94
N LEU A 274 -18.83 8.75 14.16
CA LEU A 274 -18.28 7.60 13.45
C LEU A 274 -17.96 6.45 14.41
N SER A 275 -18.11 5.24 13.90
CA SER A 275 -17.64 4.01 14.55
C SER A 275 -16.13 3.81 14.36
N ASN A 276 -15.54 2.86 15.09
CA ASN A 276 -14.14 2.47 14.92
C ASN A 276 -13.80 2.05 13.50
N ASN A 277 -14.61 1.16 12.94
CA ASN A 277 -14.40 0.65 11.60
C ASN A 277 -14.44 1.78 10.56
N GLN A 278 -15.36 2.74 10.71
CA GLN A 278 -15.44 3.88 9.78
C GLN A 278 -14.21 4.80 9.88
N VAL A 279 -13.70 5.07 11.08
CA VAL A 279 -12.49 5.86 11.24
C VAL A 279 -11.28 5.17 10.59
N ASN A 280 -11.11 3.86 10.79
CA ASN A 280 -10.07 3.08 10.12
C ASN A 280 -10.15 3.17 8.58
N LEU A 281 -11.37 3.16 8.02
CA LEU A 281 -11.57 3.32 6.58
C LEU A 281 -11.13 4.72 6.11
N PHE A 282 -11.52 5.78 6.82
CA PHE A 282 -11.15 7.14 6.46
C PHE A 282 -9.66 7.43 6.69
N SER A 283 -9.07 6.95 7.79
CA SER A 283 -7.66 7.14 8.11
C SER A 283 -6.77 6.45 7.07
N SER A 284 -7.08 5.20 6.71
CA SER A 284 -6.37 4.48 5.66
C SER A 284 -6.56 5.11 4.27
N PHE A 285 -7.76 5.62 3.96
CA PHE A 285 -8.01 6.40 2.75
C PHE A 285 -7.12 7.64 2.66
N LEU A 286 -7.16 8.52 3.67
CA LEU A 286 -6.36 9.75 3.70
C LEU A 286 -4.85 9.43 3.63
N THR A 287 -4.41 8.42 4.36
CA THR A 287 -3.01 7.98 4.37
C THR A 287 -2.57 7.49 3.00
N SER A 288 -3.40 6.71 2.31
CA SER A 288 -3.11 6.22 0.95
C SER A 288 -3.01 7.36 -0.07
N ILE A 289 -3.90 8.35 0.00
CA ILE A 289 -3.88 9.53 -0.89
C ILE A 289 -2.64 10.38 -0.64
N LEU A 290 -2.28 10.61 0.63
CA LEU A 290 -1.05 11.31 0.98
C LEU A 290 0.19 10.58 0.46
N ALA A 291 0.24 9.26 0.57
CA ALA A 291 1.34 8.46 0.04
C ALA A 291 1.43 8.54 -1.50
N ILE A 292 0.28 8.44 -2.19
CA ILE A 292 0.18 8.61 -3.65
C ILE A 292 0.66 9.99 -4.08
N TRP A 293 0.40 11.03 -3.28
CA TRP A 293 0.84 12.38 -3.60
C TRP A 293 2.35 12.59 -3.33
N ILE A 294 2.89 12.06 -2.23
CA ILE A 294 4.28 12.31 -1.81
C ILE A 294 5.29 11.44 -2.58
N ILE A 295 5.02 10.12 -2.66
CA ILE A 295 6.05 9.13 -3.03
C ILE A 295 6.44 9.22 -4.51
N PRO A 296 5.52 9.26 -5.49
CA PRO A 296 5.89 9.39 -6.90
C PRO A 296 6.69 10.65 -7.18
N ASN A 297 6.36 11.78 -6.53
CA ASN A 297 7.08 13.04 -6.69
C ASN A 297 8.54 12.93 -6.24
N ILE A 298 8.81 12.19 -5.18
CA ILE A 298 10.17 11.98 -4.67
C ILE A 298 10.92 10.94 -5.52
N LEU A 299 10.24 9.86 -5.92
CA LEU A 299 10.81 8.89 -6.84
C LEU A 299 11.19 9.54 -8.18
N LEU A 300 10.41 10.49 -8.70
CA LEU A 300 10.73 11.27 -9.90
C LEU A 300 11.95 12.19 -9.71
N GLN A 301 12.17 12.77 -8.54
CA GLN A 301 13.34 13.62 -8.28
C GLN A 301 14.67 12.84 -8.33
N THR A 302 14.67 11.57 -7.97
CA THR A 302 15.87 10.71 -8.12
C THR A 302 16.30 10.53 -9.58
N ARG A 303 15.38 10.74 -10.55
CA ARG A 303 15.64 10.73 -12.00
C ARG A 303 16.52 11.90 -12.44
N LEU A 304 16.32 13.09 -11.87
CA LEU A 304 17.03 14.30 -12.26
C LEU A 304 18.48 14.28 -11.77
N LYS A 305 18.75 13.69 -10.60
CA LYS A 305 20.10 13.58 -10.05
C LYS A 305 20.97 12.53 -10.76
N LYS A 306 20.38 11.52 -11.40
CA LYS A 306 21.11 10.41 -12.06
C LYS A 306 21.39 10.61 -13.54
N LYS A 307 20.82 11.62 -14.20
CA LYS A 307 21.22 11.97 -15.55
C LYS A 307 22.52 12.78 -15.43
N PRO A 308 23.70 12.26 -15.82
CA PRO A 308 24.86 13.14 -15.93
C PRO A 308 24.47 14.29 -16.88
N PRO A 309 24.93 15.53 -16.64
CA PRO A 309 24.81 16.54 -17.67
C PRO A 309 25.40 15.92 -18.93
N ILE A 310 24.66 15.96 -20.03
CA ILE A 310 25.24 15.65 -21.33
C ILE A 310 26.32 16.72 -21.50
N GLN A 311 27.56 16.39 -21.14
CA GLN A 311 28.71 17.14 -21.61
C GLN A 311 28.70 16.90 -23.11
N ILE A 312 28.09 17.83 -23.83
CA ILE A 312 28.37 18.00 -25.25
C ILE A 312 29.86 18.32 -25.28
N ARG A 313 30.67 17.28 -25.46
CA ARG A 313 32.11 17.43 -25.66
C ARG A 313 32.24 18.34 -26.88
N ASN A 314 32.70 19.57 -26.66
CA ASN A 314 32.94 20.55 -27.71
C ASN A 314 33.84 19.91 -28.76
N GLY A 315 33.23 19.56 -29.90
CA GLY A 315 33.89 18.78 -30.94
C GLY A 315 32.92 18.15 -31.94
N ILE A 316 31.69 18.66 -32.06
CA ILE A 316 30.78 18.23 -33.13
C ILE A 316 30.86 19.27 -34.24
N ASN A 317 31.65 18.92 -35.24
CA ASN A 317 31.79 19.64 -36.50
C ASN A 317 30.39 20.00 -37.06
N HIS A 318 30.21 21.23 -37.54
CA HIS A 318 28.89 21.83 -37.85
C HIS A 318 28.02 20.98 -38.80
N ASN A 319 28.64 20.12 -39.61
CA ASN A 319 27.95 19.19 -40.51
C ASN A 319 27.25 18.02 -39.80
N LYS A 320 27.73 17.55 -38.63
CA LYS A 320 27.09 16.44 -37.87
C LYS A 320 25.82 16.88 -37.12
N GLN A 321 25.70 18.17 -36.76
CA GLN A 321 24.46 18.70 -36.17
C GLN A 321 23.33 18.78 -37.20
N LYS A 322 23.63 19.07 -38.47
CA LYS A 322 22.64 18.98 -39.57
C LYS A 322 22.17 17.53 -39.76
N LEU A 323 23.07 16.55 -39.77
CA LEU A 323 22.73 15.12 -39.88
C LEU A 323 21.83 14.62 -38.73
N LEU A 324 22.05 15.07 -37.49
CA LEU A 324 21.19 14.71 -36.36
C LEU A 324 19.78 15.32 -36.46
N LYS A 325 19.64 16.54 -36.99
CA LYS A 325 18.33 17.14 -37.28
C LYS A 325 17.60 16.39 -38.40
N TYR A 326 18.30 15.96 -39.44
CA TYR A 326 17.72 15.15 -40.52
C TYR A 326 17.31 13.74 -40.05
N ASN A 327 18.11 13.09 -39.19
CA ASN A 327 17.78 11.77 -38.63
C ASN A 327 16.53 11.76 -37.72
N VAL A 328 16.28 12.87 -37.01
CA VAL A 328 15.07 13.01 -36.19
C VAL A 328 13.84 13.29 -37.06
N LEU A 329 14.01 13.99 -38.19
CA LEU A 329 12.93 14.20 -39.16
C LEU A 329 12.61 12.91 -39.95
N SER A 330 13.62 12.14 -40.36
CA SER A 330 13.43 10.88 -41.08
C SER A 330 12.80 9.80 -40.19
N MET A 331 13.17 9.72 -38.91
CA MET A 331 12.47 8.84 -37.94
C MET A 331 11.00 9.23 -37.72
N ARG A 332 10.64 10.52 -37.86
CA ARG A 332 9.23 10.94 -37.83
C ARG A 332 8.47 10.58 -39.11
N LEU A 333 9.14 10.64 -40.26
CA LEU A 333 8.54 10.26 -41.56
C LEU A 333 8.35 8.75 -41.69
N VAL A 334 9.30 7.93 -41.21
CA VAL A 334 9.15 6.45 -41.18
C VAL A 334 7.99 6.01 -40.30
N ARG A 335 7.67 6.78 -39.24
CA ARG A 335 6.51 6.53 -38.38
C ARG A 335 5.15 6.81 -39.05
N ILE A 336 5.14 7.51 -40.18
CA ILE A 336 3.92 7.87 -40.91
C ILE A 336 3.61 6.87 -42.03
N GLN A 337 4.56 6.02 -42.45
CA GLN A 337 4.41 5.28 -43.71
C GLN A 337 4.38 3.76 -43.63
N ASN A 338 4.79 3.09 -42.53
CA ASN A 338 4.78 1.62 -42.47
C ASN A 338 4.45 1.09 -41.05
N ASP A 339 3.22 0.58 -40.87
CA ASP A 339 2.80 -0.22 -39.72
C ASP A 339 3.57 -1.56 -39.67
N ILE A 340 4.75 -1.61 -39.02
CA ILE A 340 5.51 -2.86 -38.81
C ILE A 340 5.84 -3.05 -37.32
N PRO A 341 5.56 -4.24 -36.73
CA PRO A 341 5.82 -4.52 -35.33
C PRO A 341 7.30 -4.85 -35.04
N LEU A 342 7.80 -4.32 -33.91
CA LEU A 342 9.21 -4.24 -33.50
C LEU A 342 9.84 -5.56 -32.99
N THR A 343 9.26 -6.72 -33.27
CA THR A 343 9.60 -7.98 -32.56
C THR A 343 10.70 -8.85 -33.18
N SER A 344 11.38 -8.43 -34.26
CA SER A 344 12.36 -9.31 -34.95
C SER A 344 13.74 -8.71 -35.24
N LEU A 345 14.10 -7.53 -34.72
CA LEU A 345 15.39 -6.91 -35.07
C LEU A 345 16.32 -6.84 -33.87
N THR A 346 17.51 -7.43 -34.00
CA THR A 346 18.57 -7.25 -33.01
C THR A 346 19.18 -5.85 -33.15
N LYS A 347 19.85 -5.37 -32.09
CA LYS A 347 20.38 -3.99 -32.02
C LYS A 347 21.37 -3.67 -33.15
N ASN A 348 22.05 -4.67 -33.70
CA ASN A 348 22.96 -4.50 -34.84
C ASN A 348 22.21 -4.38 -36.17
N ASP A 349 21.11 -5.10 -36.35
CA ASP A 349 20.28 -5.04 -37.58
C ASP A 349 19.62 -3.68 -37.74
N LEU A 350 19.16 -3.08 -36.64
CA LEU A 350 18.61 -1.72 -36.62
C LEU A 350 19.64 -0.66 -37.01
N THR A 351 20.91 -0.86 -36.68
CA THR A 351 21.98 0.09 -36.96
C THR A 351 22.44 0.00 -38.41
N ILE A 352 22.57 -1.21 -38.95
CA ILE A 352 22.93 -1.45 -40.36
C ILE A 352 21.80 -1.02 -41.29
N SER A 353 20.55 -1.34 -40.93
CA SER A 353 19.37 -0.98 -41.74
C SER A 353 19.11 0.54 -41.76
N THR A 354 19.39 1.26 -40.66
CA THR A 354 19.30 2.74 -40.66
C THR A 354 20.42 3.41 -41.45
N ILE A 355 21.63 2.84 -41.47
CA ILE A 355 22.74 3.35 -42.29
C ILE A 355 22.43 3.15 -43.77
N HIS A 356 21.98 1.96 -44.17
CA HIS A 356 21.70 1.65 -45.57
C HIS A 356 20.48 2.42 -46.11
N LEU A 357 19.47 2.64 -45.27
CA LEU A 357 18.31 3.48 -45.60
C LEU A 357 18.70 4.96 -45.71
N ALA A 358 19.62 5.45 -44.86
CA ALA A 358 20.13 6.82 -44.95
C ALA A 358 20.96 7.04 -46.23
N GLU A 359 21.75 6.06 -46.66
CA GLU A 359 22.49 6.10 -47.93
C GLU A 359 21.53 6.11 -49.14
N THR A 360 20.50 5.25 -49.13
CA THR A 360 19.50 5.19 -50.21
C THR A 360 18.70 6.48 -50.33
N VAL A 361 18.33 7.10 -49.20
CA VAL A 361 17.63 8.40 -49.20
C VAL A 361 18.57 9.54 -49.62
N HIS A 362 19.86 9.47 -49.27
CA HIS A 362 20.85 10.46 -49.70
C HIS A 362 21.07 10.43 -51.22
N GLU A 363 21.22 9.24 -51.81
CA GLU A 363 21.33 9.05 -53.27
C GLU A 363 20.10 9.61 -54.01
N ARG A 364 18.88 9.29 -53.54
CA ARG A 364 17.65 9.78 -54.18
C ARG A 364 17.43 11.28 -54.04
N LEU A 365 17.92 11.90 -52.97
CA LEU A 365 17.87 13.37 -52.81
C LEU A 365 18.91 14.08 -53.68
N LYS A 366 20.03 13.41 -54.00
CA LYS A 366 21.06 13.88 -54.92
C LYS A 366 20.60 13.79 -56.37
N GLU A 367 19.93 12.70 -56.75
CA GLU A 367 19.27 12.56 -58.06
C GLU A 367 18.13 13.57 -58.28
N ALA A 368 17.43 13.96 -57.20
CA ALA A 368 16.37 14.97 -57.26
C ALA A 368 16.88 16.44 -57.27
N GLY A 369 18.19 16.66 -57.37
CA GLY A 369 18.81 17.99 -57.50
C GLY A 369 18.68 18.90 -56.28
N ASN A 370 18.29 18.36 -55.11
CA ASN A 370 17.91 19.17 -53.94
C ASN A 370 18.99 19.29 -52.87
N ILE A 371 20.15 18.64 -53.00
CA ILE A 371 21.28 18.77 -52.07
C ILE A 371 22.61 18.48 -52.82
N ASN A 372 23.63 19.34 -52.63
CA ASN A 372 25.03 19.05 -52.99
C ASN A 372 25.76 18.29 -51.87
#